data_AF-A0AB35MLI4-F1
#
_entry.id   AF-A0AB35MLI4-F1
#
_cell.length_a   1.000
_cell.length_b   1.000
_cell.length_c   1.000
_cell.angle_alpha   90.00
_cell.angle_beta   90.00
_cell.angle_gamma   90.00
#
_symmetry.space_group_name_H-M   'P 1'
#
loop_
_entity.id
_entity.type
_entity.pdbx_description
1 polymer ?
#
loop_
_entity_poly.entity_id
_entity_poly.type
_entity_poly.pdbx_seq_one_letter_code
_entity_poly.pdbx_strand_id
1 'polypeptide(L)'
;MGMTYKAKLEKAKMRNITIPSEILEKDIVGVYKFFAILEDEKVCFYIGKSTNIRERLLSSNGHIHLFFKESEKLVPSEIKYYLDQNYEILVEIEEVDYFDTDFSRASHRLSLAEITEIVKYQSMGQCLKQLPEGIGKGEREYWENNYKRDR
;
A
#
# COMPACT_ATOMS: atom_id res chain seq x y z
N MET A 1 -2.49 -15.65 22.48
CA MET A 1 -1.39 -14.66 22.40
C MET A 1 -1.08 -14.47 20.92
N GLY A 2 -1.18 -13.25 20.38
CA GLY A 2 -0.97 -12.99 18.95
C GLY A 2 0.52 -13.00 18.57
N MET A 3 0.84 -13.26 17.30
CA MET A 3 2.22 -13.11 16.79
C MET A 3 2.70 -11.66 16.98
N THR A 4 3.94 -11.50 17.44
CA THR A 4 4.62 -10.21 17.52
C THR A 4 4.90 -9.64 16.12
N TYR A 5 5.17 -8.34 16.01
CA TYR A 5 5.53 -7.72 14.72
C TYR A 5 6.79 -8.32 14.11
N LYS A 6 7.81 -8.60 14.91
CA LYS A 6 9.01 -9.31 14.45
C LYS A 6 8.66 -10.69 13.87
N ALA A 7 7.85 -11.48 14.57
CA ALA A 7 7.41 -12.78 14.06
C ALA A 7 6.59 -12.68 12.77
N LYS A 8 5.79 -11.62 12.60
CA LYS A 8 5.06 -11.37 11.35
C LYS A 8 5.99 -11.02 10.19
N LEU A 9 7.07 -10.26 10.42
CA LEU A 9 8.08 -9.98 9.39
C LEU A 9 8.83 -11.25 8.96
N GLU A 10 9.29 -12.06 9.91
CA GLU A 10 9.96 -13.33 9.57
C GLU A 10 9.03 -14.25 8.79
N LYS A 11 7.76 -14.35 9.21
CA LYS A 11 6.74 -15.13 8.48
C LYS A 11 6.46 -14.57 7.08
N ALA A 12 6.48 -13.25 6.91
CA ALA A 12 6.31 -12.61 5.60
C ALA A 12 7.48 -12.96 4.68
N LYS A 13 8.71 -12.86 5.19
CA LYS A 13 9.93 -13.22 4.46
C LYS A 13 9.94 -14.69 4.02
N MET A 14 9.52 -15.61 4.89
CA MET A 14 9.35 -17.04 4.55
C MET A 14 8.30 -17.31 3.46
N ARG A 15 7.45 -16.32 3.16
CA ARG A 15 6.43 -16.36 2.11
C ARG A 15 6.77 -15.46 0.93
N ASN A 16 8.06 -15.14 0.73
CA ASN A 16 8.56 -14.28 -0.34
C ASN A 16 7.97 -12.86 -0.30
N ILE A 17 7.70 -12.33 0.89
CA ILE A 17 7.28 -10.94 1.10
C ILE A 17 8.38 -10.21 1.88
N THR A 18 9.10 -9.33 1.19
CA THR A 18 10.17 -8.51 1.75
C THR A 18 9.61 -7.17 2.21
N ILE A 19 9.83 -6.84 3.48
CA ILE A 19 9.40 -5.58 4.10
C ILE A 19 10.61 -4.99 4.86
N PRO A 20 10.90 -3.68 4.74
CA PRO A 20 12.02 -3.05 5.44
C PRO A 20 11.94 -3.28 6.95
N SER A 21 13.00 -3.80 7.56
CA SER A 21 13.02 -4.12 8.99
C SER A 21 13.04 -2.89 9.89
N GLU A 22 13.49 -1.75 9.36
CA GLU A 22 13.50 -0.44 10.02
C GLU A 22 12.13 -0.02 10.58
N ILE A 23 11.02 -0.53 10.02
CA ILE A 23 9.68 -0.28 10.58
C ILE A 23 9.53 -0.81 12.01
N LEU A 24 10.38 -1.75 12.45
CA LEU A 24 10.37 -2.24 13.83
C LEU A 24 11.08 -1.29 14.80
N GLU A 25 12.00 -0.47 14.30
CA GLU A 25 12.89 0.37 15.10
C GLU A 25 12.24 1.71 15.45
N LYS A 26 11.51 2.29 14.49
CA LYS A 26 10.79 3.56 14.66
C LYS A 26 9.42 3.54 14.00
N ASP A 27 8.54 4.39 14.51
CA ASP A 27 7.28 4.69 13.81
C ASP A 27 7.60 5.59 12.61
N ILE A 28 7.26 5.12 11.41
CA ILE A 28 7.49 5.86 10.16
C ILE A 28 6.17 6.45 9.70
N VAL A 29 6.16 7.77 9.49
CA VAL A 29 5.12 8.47 8.75
C VAL A 29 5.55 8.54 7.29
N GLY A 30 4.72 8.06 6.37
CA GLY A 30 5.11 8.07 4.97
C GLY A 30 4.20 7.27 4.06
N VAL A 31 4.70 7.06 2.85
CA VAL A 31 4.06 6.28 1.79
C VAL A 31 4.71 4.90 1.75
N TYR A 32 3.91 3.85 1.68
CA TYR A 32 4.36 2.48 1.45
C TYR A 32 3.81 1.96 0.12
N LYS A 33 4.65 1.27 -0.64
CA LYS A 33 4.35 0.80 -1.99
C LYS A 33 4.56 -0.70 -2.06
N PHE A 34 3.59 -1.42 -2.58
CA PHE A 34 3.69 -2.85 -2.81
C PHE A 34 4.03 -3.11 -4.27
N PHE A 35 5.09 -3.88 -4.48
CA PHE A 35 5.53 -4.36 -5.78
C PHE A 35 5.48 -5.88 -5.84
N ALA A 36 5.10 -6.40 -7.00
CA ALA A 36 5.35 -7.77 -7.39
C ALA A 36 6.57 -7.80 -8.32
N ILE A 37 7.51 -8.71 -8.06
CA ILE A 37 8.76 -8.85 -8.80
C ILE A 37 8.84 -10.27 -9.37
N LEU A 38 9.09 -10.37 -10.67
CA LEU A 38 9.39 -11.64 -11.35
C LEU A 38 10.45 -11.36 -12.42
N GLU A 39 11.62 -11.95 -12.27
CA GLU A 39 12.77 -11.71 -13.14
C GLU A 39 13.08 -10.20 -13.25
N ASP A 40 12.95 -9.60 -14.45
CA ASP A 40 13.18 -8.18 -14.72
C ASP A 40 11.91 -7.32 -14.60
N GLU A 41 10.76 -7.94 -14.31
CA GLU A 41 9.48 -7.24 -14.17
C GLU A 41 9.27 -6.77 -12.73
N LYS A 42 8.90 -5.48 -12.57
CA LYS A 42 8.49 -4.88 -11.29
C LYS A 42 7.16 -4.14 -11.47
N VAL A 43 6.10 -4.72 -10.90
CA VAL A 43 4.74 -4.19 -10.99
C VAL A 43 4.30 -3.62 -9.66
N CYS A 44 4.02 -2.31 -9.62
CA CYS A 44 3.36 -1.70 -8.48
C CYS A 44 1.86 -2.00 -8.51
N PHE A 45 1.34 -2.65 -7.46
CA PHE A 45 -0.10 -2.99 -7.42
C PHE A 45 -0.88 -2.20 -6.37
N TYR A 46 -0.21 -1.59 -5.39
CA TYR A 46 -0.87 -0.80 -4.36
C TYR A 46 0.08 0.21 -3.72
N ILE A 47 -0.42 1.41 -3.44
CA ILE A 47 0.29 2.48 -2.74
C ILE A 47 -0.61 3.01 -1.64
N GLY A 48 -0.08 3.14 -0.43
CA GLY A 48 -0.83 3.73 0.67
C GLY A 48 0.01 4.66 1.51
N LYS A 49 -0.62 5.55 2.27
CA LYS A 49 0.01 6.33 3.34
C LYS A 49 -0.34 5.85 4.74
N SER A 50 0.52 6.15 5.70
CA SER A 50 0.23 6.00 7.12
C SER A 50 1.06 6.93 7.97
N THR A 51 0.53 7.36 9.11
CA THR A 51 1.31 7.98 10.20
C THR A 51 2.04 6.95 11.06
N ASN A 52 1.74 5.66 10.88
CA ASN A 52 2.49 4.56 11.45
C ASN A 52 2.45 3.37 10.47
N ILE A 53 3.51 3.23 9.65
CA ILE A 53 3.57 2.16 8.65
C ILE A 53 3.65 0.77 9.31
N ARG A 54 4.35 0.62 10.44
CA ARG A 54 4.40 -0.64 11.18
C ARG A 54 3.01 -1.15 11.55
N GLU A 55 2.19 -0.29 12.15
CA GLU A 55 0.80 -0.61 12.49
C GLU A 55 -0.03 -0.90 11.23
N ARG A 56 0.13 -0.10 10.18
CA ARG A 56 -0.63 -0.27 8.94
C ARG A 56 -0.34 -1.58 8.21
N LEU A 57 0.88 -2.09 8.31
CA LEU A 57 1.27 -3.35 7.71
C LEU A 57 1.01 -4.55 8.65
N LEU A 58 1.34 -4.42 9.94
CA LEU A 58 1.50 -5.57 10.84
C LEU A 58 0.46 -5.66 11.96
N SER A 59 -0.38 -4.65 12.22
CA SER A 59 -1.44 -4.73 13.25
C SER A 59 -2.49 -5.81 12.94
N SER A 60 -3.46 -6.04 13.82
CA SER A 60 -4.57 -6.99 13.54
C SER A 60 -5.43 -6.60 12.33
N ASN A 61 -5.45 -5.33 11.96
CA ASN A 61 -6.11 -4.83 10.75
C ASN A 61 -5.13 -4.46 9.64
N GLY A 62 -3.84 -4.75 9.83
CA GLY A 62 -2.78 -4.42 8.88
C GLY A 62 -2.75 -5.39 7.70
N HIS A 63 -2.27 -4.90 6.55
CA HIS A 63 -2.31 -5.64 5.28
C HIS A 63 -1.69 -7.03 5.34
N ILE A 64 -0.52 -7.17 5.97
CA ILE A 64 0.20 -8.44 6.07
C ILE A 64 -0.50 -9.41 7.03
N HIS A 65 -1.04 -8.89 8.12
CA HIS A 65 -1.82 -9.72 9.04
C HIS A 65 -3.09 -10.25 8.37
N LEU A 66 -3.79 -9.40 7.62
CA LEU A 66 -4.99 -9.78 6.89
C LEU A 66 -4.69 -10.77 5.76
N PHE A 67 -3.54 -10.64 5.09
CA PHE A 67 -3.05 -11.67 4.18
C PHE A 67 -2.86 -13.03 4.87
N PHE A 68 -2.24 -13.07 6.05
CA PHE A 68 -2.11 -14.32 6.82
C PHE A 68 -3.45 -14.92 7.28
N LYS A 69 -4.53 -14.13 7.21
CA LYS A 69 -5.90 -14.53 7.52
C LYS A 69 -6.74 -14.79 6.26
N GLU A 70 -6.12 -14.79 5.08
CA GLU A 70 -6.78 -15.03 3.79
C GLU A 70 -7.96 -14.07 3.54
N SER A 71 -7.80 -12.81 3.99
CA SER A 71 -8.81 -11.79 3.79
C SER A 71 -8.99 -11.45 2.31
N GLU A 72 -10.23 -11.23 1.88
CA GLU A 72 -10.58 -10.79 0.51
C GLU A 72 -10.42 -9.28 0.28
N LYS A 73 -9.83 -8.55 1.23
CA LYS A 73 -9.52 -7.13 1.00
C LYS A 73 -8.50 -7.00 -0.13
N LEU A 74 -8.51 -5.85 -0.80
CA LEU A 74 -7.69 -5.57 -1.98
C LEU A 74 -6.21 -6.00 -1.81
N VAL A 75 -5.50 -5.43 -0.84
CA VAL A 75 -4.05 -5.69 -0.68
C VAL A 75 -3.74 -7.16 -0.36
N PRO A 76 -4.37 -7.80 0.65
CA PRO A 76 -4.25 -9.25 0.85
C PRO A 76 -4.51 -10.10 -0.39
N SER A 77 -5.53 -9.75 -1.19
CA SER A 77 -5.91 -10.49 -2.39
C SER A 77 -4.90 -10.34 -3.51
N GLU A 78 -4.36 -9.13 -3.73
CA GLU A 78 -3.29 -8.90 -4.70
C GLU A 78 -2.00 -9.61 -4.29
N ILE A 79 -1.61 -9.57 -3.00
CA ILE A 79 -0.46 -10.33 -2.49
C ILE A 79 -0.62 -11.82 -2.83
N LYS A 80 -1.79 -12.40 -2.53
CA LYS A 80 -2.08 -13.81 -2.86
C LYS A 80 -1.98 -14.07 -4.37
N TYR A 81 -2.63 -13.23 -5.18
CA TYR A 81 -2.62 -13.37 -6.64
C TYR A 81 -1.20 -13.43 -7.21
N TYR A 82 -0.33 -12.49 -6.84
CA TYR A 82 1.05 -12.46 -7.35
C TYR A 82 1.90 -13.62 -6.83
N LEU A 83 1.77 -14.00 -5.55
CA LEU A 83 2.47 -15.16 -5.01
C LEU A 83 2.06 -16.47 -5.71
N ASP A 84 0.76 -16.64 -6.03
CA ASP A 84 0.23 -17.80 -6.76
C ASP A 84 0.73 -17.84 -8.22
N GLN A 85 1.31 -16.75 -8.72
CA GLN A 85 1.94 -16.64 -10.05
C GLN A 85 3.48 -16.66 -9.97
N ASN A 86 4.06 -17.07 -8.83
CA ASN A 86 5.50 -17.14 -8.55
C ASN A 86 6.23 -15.79 -8.46
N TYR A 87 5.52 -14.67 -8.32
CA TYR A 87 6.17 -13.40 -8.03
C TYR A 87 6.64 -13.36 -6.58
N GLU A 88 7.68 -12.57 -6.32
CA GLU A 88 8.02 -12.10 -4.98
C GLU A 88 7.35 -10.76 -4.70
N ILE A 89 7.07 -10.47 -3.44
CA ILE A 89 6.47 -9.19 -3.03
C ILE A 89 7.53 -8.35 -2.33
N LEU A 90 7.70 -7.11 -2.78
CA LEU A 90 8.56 -6.11 -2.14
C LEU A 90 7.71 -4.94 -1.65
N VAL A 91 7.94 -4.53 -0.40
CA VAL A 91 7.41 -3.26 0.12
C VAL A 91 8.53 -2.23 0.14
N GLU A 92 8.30 -1.08 -0.49
CA GLU A 92 9.18 0.09 -0.36
C GLU A 92 8.48 1.16 0.47
N ILE A 93 9.28 1.98 1.17
CA ILE A 93 8.79 3.03 2.06
C ILE A 93 9.49 4.35 1.70
N GLU A 94 8.70 5.41 1.58
CA GLU A 94 9.16 6.79 1.46
C GLU A 94 8.68 7.56 2.69
N GLU A 95 9.63 7.92 3.56
CA GLU A 95 9.37 8.73 4.75
C GLU A 95 8.98 10.16 4.35
N VAL A 96 7.96 10.69 5.01
CA VAL A 96 7.47 12.06 4.79
C VAL A 96 7.68 12.84 6.08
N ASP A 97 8.32 14.00 5.98
CA ASP A 97 8.40 14.92 7.12
C ASP A 97 6.99 15.33 7.55
N TYR A 98 6.58 14.89 8.73
CA TYR A 98 5.26 15.15 9.29
C TYR A 98 5.28 16.19 10.41
N PHE A 99 6.45 16.78 10.70
CA PHE A 99 6.55 17.88 11.65
C PHE A 99 5.97 19.14 11.03
N ASP A 100 5.08 19.80 11.77
CA ASP A 100 4.47 21.05 11.38
C ASP A 100 3.87 21.75 12.60
N THR A 101 3.57 23.04 12.46
CA THR A 101 2.79 23.81 13.45
C THR A 101 1.29 23.66 13.24
N ASP A 102 0.85 23.12 12.10
CA ASP A 102 -0.55 22.92 11.74
C ASP A 102 -0.80 21.48 11.23
N PHE A 103 -1.82 20.84 11.78
CA PHE A 103 -2.18 19.45 11.43
C PHE A 103 -2.59 19.32 9.96
N SER A 104 -3.37 20.26 9.43
CA SER A 104 -3.86 20.20 8.06
C SER A 104 -2.71 20.28 7.06
N ARG A 105 -1.70 21.13 7.33
CA ARG A 105 -0.48 21.19 6.50
C ARG A 105 0.30 19.88 6.49
N ALA A 106 0.55 19.27 7.65
CA ALA A 106 1.23 17.98 7.73
C ALA A 106 0.45 16.86 7.00
N SER A 107 -0.86 16.79 7.23
CA SER A 107 -1.75 15.79 6.61
C SER A 107 -1.85 15.96 5.09
N HIS A 108 -1.92 17.20 4.60
CA HIS A 108 -1.91 17.47 3.15
C HIS A 108 -0.58 17.10 2.50
N ARG A 109 0.55 17.32 3.18
CA ARG A 109 1.87 16.89 2.66
C ARG A 109 1.93 15.38 2.49
N LEU A 110 1.48 14.62 3.50
CA LEU A 110 1.43 13.15 3.43
C LEU A 110 0.47 12.67 2.32
N SER A 111 -0.70 13.30 2.19
CA SER A 111 -1.68 12.94 1.15
C SER A 111 -1.19 13.29 -0.25
N LEU A 112 -0.52 14.42 -0.42
CA LEU A 112 0.10 14.80 -1.69
C LEU A 112 1.20 13.81 -2.10
N ALA A 113 2.05 13.40 -1.17
CA ALA A 113 3.11 12.42 -1.43
C ALA A 113 2.53 11.08 -1.95
N GLU A 114 1.46 10.59 -1.32
CA GLU A 114 0.77 9.37 -1.76
C GLU A 114 0.17 9.51 -3.16
N ILE A 115 -0.65 10.56 -3.37
CA ILE A 115 -1.35 10.77 -4.64
C ILE A 115 -0.36 10.96 -5.79
N THR A 116 0.76 11.64 -5.54
CA THR A 116 1.83 11.83 -6.54
C THR A 116 2.35 10.49 -7.04
N GLU A 117 2.62 9.54 -6.15
CA GLU A 117 3.10 8.22 -6.54
C GLU A 117 1.99 7.36 -7.17
N ILE A 118 0.75 7.44 -6.68
CA ILE A 118 -0.39 6.76 -7.32
C ILE A 118 -0.54 7.21 -8.78
N VAL A 119 -0.57 8.52 -9.04
CA VAL A 119 -0.74 9.06 -10.39
C VAL A 119 0.41 8.65 -11.30
N LYS A 120 1.65 8.69 -10.79
CA LYS A 120 2.84 8.22 -11.51
C LYS A 120 2.70 6.76 -11.95
N TYR A 121 2.36 5.84 -11.04
CA TYR A 121 2.21 4.42 -11.38
C TYR A 121 0.98 4.14 -12.25
N GLN A 122 -0.13 4.84 -12.04
CA GLN A 122 -1.31 4.74 -12.91
C GLN A 122 -1.05 5.20 -14.34
N SER A 123 -0.18 6.20 -14.54
CA SER A 123 0.25 6.61 -15.89
C SER A 123 1.00 5.52 -16.66
N MET A 124 1.59 4.56 -15.93
CA MET A 124 2.27 3.38 -16.48
C MET A 124 1.35 2.14 -16.56
N GLY A 125 0.06 2.29 -16.30
CA GLY A 125 -0.91 1.19 -16.29
C GLY A 125 -0.88 0.33 -15.02
N GLN A 126 -0.29 0.82 -13.94
CA GLN A 126 -0.14 0.11 -12.66
C GLN A 126 -1.06 0.70 -11.57
N CYS A 127 -1.22 0.03 -10.42
CA CYS A 127 -2.12 0.47 -9.32
C CYS A 127 -3.59 0.74 -9.71
N LEU A 128 -4.11 0.13 -10.79
CA LEU A 128 -5.42 0.49 -11.37
C LEU A 128 -6.63 0.02 -10.55
N LYS A 129 -6.46 -1.00 -9.70
CA LYS A 129 -7.54 -1.53 -8.84
C LYS A 129 -7.78 -0.66 -7.60
N GLN A 130 -6.85 0.23 -7.27
CA GLN A 130 -6.96 1.11 -6.13
C GLN A 130 -7.91 2.26 -6.42
N LEU A 131 -8.84 2.52 -5.50
CA LEU A 131 -9.70 3.69 -5.54
C LEU A 131 -9.06 4.85 -4.74
N PRO A 132 -9.19 6.09 -5.21
CA PRO A 132 -8.82 7.26 -4.42
C PRO A 132 -9.61 7.33 -3.11
N GLU A 133 -8.95 7.76 -2.03
CA GLU A 133 -9.62 8.00 -0.75
C GLU A 133 -10.70 9.09 -0.88
N GLY A 134 -11.82 8.92 -0.19
CA GLY A 134 -12.89 9.92 -0.14
C GLY A 134 -13.77 10.01 -1.39
N ILE A 135 -13.54 9.17 -2.41
CA ILE A 135 -14.41 9.10 -3.60
C ILE A 135 -15.52 8.08 -3.37
N GLY A 136 -16.76 8.55 -3.50
CA GLY A 136 -17.97 7.76 -3.33
C GLY A 136 -18.63 7.37 -4.65
N LYS A 137 -19.87 6.88 -4.53
CA LYS A 137 -20.68 6.46 -5.68
C LYS A 137 -21.06 7.65 -6.58
N GLY A 138 -21.37 8.80 -5.99
CA GLY A 138 -21.81 9.99 -6.72
C GLY A 138 -20.72 10.56 -7.63
N GLU A 139 -19.49 10.66 -7.12
CA GLU A 139 -18.34 11.11 -7.91
C GLU A 139 -18.03 10.15 -9.07
N ARG A 140 -18.15 8.84 -8.82
CA ARG A 140 -18.01 7.82 -9.86
C ARG A 140 -19.06 7.98 -10.95
N GLU A 141 -20.34 8.05 -10.58
CA GLU A 141 -21.45 8.21 -11.53
C GLU A 141 -21.29 9.50 -12.34
N TYR A 142 -20.90 10.60 -11.70
CA TYR A 142 -20.64 11.86 -12.39
C TYR A 142 -19.49 11.73 -13.40
N TRP A 143 -18.38 11.08 -13.03
CA TRP A 143 -17.28 10.80 -13.97
C TRP A 143 -17.72 9.91 -15.13
N GLU A 144 -18.46 8.83 -14.85
CA GLU A 144 -18.96 7.90 -15.86
C GLU A 144 -19.84 8.59 -16.91
N ASN A 145 -20.71 9.51 -16.47
CA ASN A 145 -21.64 10.21 -17.35
C ASN A 145 -21.02 11.37 -18.14
N ASN A 146 -19.94 11.99 -17.64
CA ASN A 146 -19.42 13.24 -18.21
C ASN A 146 -18.01 13.16 -18.78
N TYR A 147 -17.18 12.22 -18.31
CA TYR A 147 -15.74 12.20 -18.58
C TYR A 147 -15.20 10.84 -19.02
N LYS A 148 -15.94 9.75 -18.81
CA LYS A 148 -15.53 8.43 -19.29
C LYS A 148 -15.41 8.47 -20.81
N ARG A 149 -14.22 8.12 -21.29
CA ARG A 149 -13.94 7.91 -22.71
C ARG A 149 -13.81 6.41 -22.91
N ASP A 150 -14.56 5.87 -23.87
CA ASP A 150 -14.31 4.51 -24.32
C ASP A 150 -12.92 4.47 -24.96
N ARG A 151 -12.15 3.43 -24.62
CA ARG A 151 -10.82 3.20 -25.19
C ARG A 151 -10.93 2.73 -26.64
#